data_AF-A0A1I6FS53-F1
#
_entry.id   AF-A0A1I6FS53-F1
#
_cell.length_a   1.000
_cell.length_b   1.000
_cell.length_c   1.000
_cell.angle_alpha   90.00
_cell.angle_beta   90.00
_cell.angle_gamma   90.00
#
_symmetry.space_group_name_H-M   'P 1'
#
loop_
_entity.id
_entity.type
_entity.pdbx_description
1 polymer ?
#
loop_
_entity_poly.entity_id
_entity_poly.type
_entity_poly.pdbx_seq_one_letter_code
_entity_poly.pdbx_strand_id
1 'polypeptide(L)'
;MNSPPAVAGDRAFVTTFVEVFCLATDRDEVLWRGPETKGIQGAPTVTDDTLFVNGGGYTETPPRLTAFDFDGTERWSYESGVRSRATPAVGDGAVFVTSDAGVHAVELETGEERFVSDAVSHGWGSVAVADGTAYVVDYRSSDERRYRLYALDTADGSVRWAAETGPARGPPVVADGTVYAVGPNETMLALDAEDGSARELPNRRAVPVACTGDVLYVTNGGTLYAYDATTGEGLWSYATPEVQVSDTVNQTIHGVTPVDGAVYVDAADGLHGVGPAE
;
A
#
# COMPACT_ATOMS: atom_id res chain seq x y z
N MET A 1 16.53 2.31 1.39
CA MET A 1 15.39 1.38 1.51
C MET A 1 14.33 1.89 0.55
N ASN A 2 13.76 1.03 -0.29
CA ASN A 2 12.78 1.49 -1.29
C ASN A 2 11.32 1.39 -0.80
N SER A 3 11.11 0.76 0.37
CA SER A 3 9.80 0.52 0.96
C SER A 3 9.87 0.70 2.48
N PRO A 4 8.81 1.21 3.13
CA PRO A 4 8.76 1.35 4.59
C PRO A 4 8.77 -0.03 5.28
N PRO A 5 9.30 -0.12 6.50
CA PRO A 5 9.24 -1.35 7.29
C PRO A 5 7.82 -1.64 7.79
N ALA A 6 7.52 -2.91 8.05
CA ALA A 6 6.33 -3.33 8.79
C ALA A 6 6.71 -3.65 10.24
N VAL A 7 5.87 -3.29 11.21
CA VAL A 7 6.15 -3.52 12.64
C VAL A 7 4.99 -4.31 13.26
N ALA A 8 5.32 -5.34 14.03
CA ALA A 8 4.36 -6.12 14.80
C ALA A 8 4.98 -6.52 16.16
N GLY A 9 4.40 -6.02 17.25
CA GLY A 9 4.88 -6.27 18.60
C GLY A 9 6.34 -5.83 18.79
N ASP A 10 7.19 -6.76 19.20
CA ASP A 10 8.62 -6.54 19.44
C ASP A 10 9.48 -6.65 18.17
N ARG A 11 8.87 -6.78 16.98
CA ARG A 11 9.57 -7.06 15.71
C ARG A 11 9.34 -6.00 14.66
N ALA A 12 10.40 -5.65 13.94
CA ALA A 12 10.37 -4.85 12.73
C ALA A 12 10.86 -5.67 11.53
N PHE A 13 10.07 -5.70 10.46
CA PHE A 13 10.36 -6.39 9.22
C PHE A 13 10.77 -5.40 8.13
N VAL A 14 11.96 -5.59 7.59
CA VAL A 14 12.55 -4.69 6.59
C VAL A 14 12.80 -5.47 5.32
N THR A 15 12.35 -4.96 4.17
CA THR A 15 12.70 -5.53 2.87
C THR A 15 13.80 -4.70 2.19
N THR A 16 14.71 -5.42 1.55
CA THR A 16 15.63 -4.86 0.55
C THR A 16 15.24 -5.40 -0.82
N PHE A 17 15.93 -4.98 -1.88
CA PHE A 17 15.73 -5.61 -3.19
C PHE A 17 16.04 -7.11 -3.20
N VAL A 18 16.83 -7.61 -2.24
CA VAL A 18 17.41 -8.97 -2.26
C VAL A 18 16.68 -9.91 -1.31
N GLU A 19 16.44 -9.46 -0.09
CA GLU A 19 15.95 -10.30 1.00
C GLU A 19 15.13 -9.47 2.02
N VAL A 20 14.52 -10.18 2.96
CA VAL A 20 13.80 -9.62 4.11
C VAL A 20 14.56 -9.89 5.41
N PHE A 21 14.49 -8.95 6.34
CA PHE A 21 15.13 -9.02 7.67
C PHE A 21 14.05 -8.87 8.73
N CYS A 22 14.23 -9.56 9.86
CA CYS A 22 13.52 -9.25 11.09
C CYS A 22 14.50 -8.72 12.13
N LEU A 23 14.16 -7.57 12.69
CA LEU A 23 14.92 -6.85 13.71
C LEU A 23 14.12 -6.85 15.01
N ALA A 24 14.82 -6.91 16.14
CA ALA A 24 14.23 -6.57 17.41
C ALA A 24 13.98 -5.05 17.46
N THR A 25 12.81 -4.64 17.96
CA THR A 25 12.47 -3.21 18.10
C THR A 25 13.09 -2.57 19.34
N ASP A 26 13.49 -3.37 20.32
CA ASP A 26 13.97 -2.93 21.62
C ASP A 26 15.51 -2.93 21.76
N ARG A 27 16.22 -3.48 20.77
CA ARG A 27 17.68 -3.62 20.76
C ARG A 27 18.23 -3.76 19.34
N ASP A 28 19.51 -3.44 19.17
CA ASP A 28 20.21 -3.54 17.89
C ASP A 28 20.56 -4.99 17.56
N GLU A 29 19.54 -5.78 17.19
CA GLU A 29 19.69 -7.19 16.88
C GLU A 29 18.88 -7.61 15.66
N VAL A 30 19.54 -8.31 14.74
CA VAL A 30 18.88 -9.04 13.65
C VAL A 30 18.47 -10.40 14.19
N LEU A 31 17.15 -10.62 14.33
CA LEU A 31 16.58 -11.87 14.80
C LEU A 31 16.72 -12.98 13.75
N TRP A 32 16.45 -12.65 12.48
CA TRP A 32 16.64 -13.58 11.36
C TRP A 32 16.76 -12.84 10.02
N ARG A 33 17.29 -13.56 9.02
CA ARG A 33 17.36 -13.15 7.61
C ARG A 33 16.64 -14.18 6.75
N GLY A 34 15.79 -13.69 5.85
CA GLY A 34 15.03 -14.52 4.93
C GLY A 34 15.89 -15.09 3.80
N PRO A 35 15.35 -15.99 2.99
CA PRO A 35 16.04 -16.48 1.81
C PRO A 35 16.25 -15.37 0.76
N GLU A 36 17.26 -15.54 -0.07
CA GLU A 36 17.50 -14.67 -1.22
C GLU A 36 16.33 -14.79 -2.21
N THR A 37 15.57 -13.70 -2.34
CA THR A 37 14.38 -13.64 -3.21
C THR A 37 14.65 -12.81 -4.46
N LYS A 38 15.44 -11.73 -4.34
CA LYS A 38 15.70 -10.71 -5.38
C LYS A 38 14.40 -10.09 -5.94
N GLY A 39 14.45 -8.86 -6.44
CA GLY A 39 13.25 -8.25 -7.05
C GLY A 39 12.14 -7.87 -6.08
N ILE A 40 12.38 -7.84 -4.76
CA ILE A 40 11.40 -7.30 -3.81
C ILE A 40 11.34 -5.77 -4.00
N GLN A 41 10.16 -5.27 -4.35
CA GLN A 41 9.93 -3.83 -4.60
C GLN A 41 8.74 -3.27 -3.81
N GLY A 42 7.81 -4.12 -3.39
CA GLY A 42 6.74 -3.76 -2.46
C GLY A 42 7.21 -3.68 -1.01
N ALA A 43 6.42 -3.03 -0.17
CA ALA A 43 6.58 -3.14 1.27
C ALA A 43 6.16 -4.56 1.74
N PRO A 44 6.73 -5.06 2.85
CA PRO A 44 6.16 -6.22 3.51
C PRO A 44 4.80 -5.85 4.13
N THR A 45 3.91 -6.84 4.21
CA THR A 45 2.63 -6.71 4.92
C THR A 45 2.60 -7.70 6.07
N VAL A 46 2.07 -7.30 7.22
CA VAL A 46 2.09 -8.11 8.43
C VAL A 46 0.69 -8.24 9.03
N THR A 47 0.32 -9.43 9.48
CA THR A 47 -0.86 -9.70 10.33
C THR A 47 -0.41 -9.91 11.78
N ASP A 48 -1.27 -10.46 12.63
CA ASP A 48 -0.91 -10.74 14.03
C ASP A 48 0.26 -11.73 14.18
N ASP A 49 0.44 -12.63 13.22
CA ASP A 49 1.40 -13.74 13.32
C ASP A 49 2.18 -14.04 12.04
N THR A 50 1.82 -13.39 10.91
CA THR A 50 2.36 -13.72 9.59
C THR A 50 2.90 -12.51 8.89
N LEU A 51 4.05 -12.66 8.24
CA LEU A 51 4.68 -11.70 7.35
C LEU A 51 4.51 -12.14 5.89
N PHE A 52 4.03 -11.24 5.05
CA PHE A 52 3.87 -11.45 3.61
C PHE A 52 4.88 -10.61 2.83
N VAL A 53 5.64 -11.27 1.94
CA VAL A 53 6.62 -10.63 1.08
C VAL A 53 6.37 -11.05 -0.35
N ASN A 54 6.20 -10.07 -1.23
CA ASN A 54 6.10 -10.27 -2.66
C ASN A 54 7.39 -9.83 -3.34
N GLY A 55 7.98 -10.74 -4.13
CA GLY A 55 9.25 -10.51 -4.77
C GLY A 55 9.53 -11.54 -5.86
N GLY A 56 10.78 -11.57 -6.31
CA GLY A 56 11.22 -12.47 -7.37
C GLY A 56 10.96 -11.90 -8.76
N GLY A 57 11.08 -12.78 -9.74
CA GLY A 57 10.99 -12.44 -11.15
C GLY A 57 12.23 -11.74 -11.69
N TYR A 58 13.22 -11.41 -10.87
CA TYR A 58 14.57 -11.06 -11.32
C TYR A 58 15.43 -12.33 -11.51
N THR A 59 16.55 -12.21 -12.24
CA THR A 59 17.47 -13.31 -12.58
C THR A 59 17.51 -14.45 -11.57
N GLU A 60 17.20 -15.67 -12.03
CA GLU A 60 17.32 -16.94 -11.28
C GLU A 60 16.34 -17.15 -10.11
N THR A 61 15.43 -16.20 -9.82
CA THR A 61 14.38 -16.39 -8.81
C THR A 61 12.99 -16.16 -9.42
N PRO A 62 12.08 -17.16 -9.40
CA PRO A 62 10.73 -16.98 -9.92
C PRO A 62 9.95 -15.95 -9.10
N PRO A 63 8.99 -15.24 -9.71
CA PRO A 63 8.14 -14.31 -8.97
C PRO A 63 7.24 -15.09 -8.02
N ARG A 64 7.29 -14.73 -6.73
CA ARG A 64 6.53 -15.41 -5.67
C ARG A 64 6.04 -14.43 -4.61
N LEU A 65 4.86 -14.74 -4.07
CA LEU A 65 4.39 -14.26 -2.79
C LEU A 65 4.74 -15.31 -1.73
N THR A 66 5.42 -14.91 -0.66
CA THR A 66 5.82 -15.80 0.43
C THR A 66 5.21 -15.33 1.74
N ALA A 67 4.70 -16.27 2.53
CA ALA A 67 4.30 -16.05 3.92
C ALA A 67 5.33 -16.64 4.88
N PHE A 68 5.69 -15.88 5.91
CA PHE A 68 6.63 -16.29 6.95
C PHE A 68 5.99 -16.17 8.33
N ASP A 69 6.29 -17.13 9.21
CA ASP A 69 6.19 -16.95 10.64
C ASP A 69 7.13 -15.84 11.12
N PHE A 70 6.83 -15.26 12.28
CA PHE A 70 7.69 -14.23 12.88
C PHE A 70 9.07 -14.73 13.29
N ASP A 71 9.29 -16.04 13.38
CA ASP A 71 10.60 -16.66 13.58
C ASP A 71 11.42 -16.84 12.28
N GLY A 72 10.84 -16.50 11.13
CA GLY A 72 11.46 -16.60 9.81
C GLY A 72 11.20 -17.91 9.08
N THR A 73 10.43 -18.83 9.67
CA THR A 73 10.00 -20.06 8.99
C THR A 73 9.03 -19.72 7.87
N GLU A 74 9.24 -20.29 6.68
CA GLU A 74 8.28 -20.16 5.59
C GLU A 74 7.04 -21.02 5.87
N ARG A 75 5.85 -20.38 5.89
CA ARG A 75 4.56 -21.07 6.02
C ARG A 75 4.12 -21.66 4.68
N TRP A 76 4.13 -20.82 3.65
CA TRP A 76 3.75 -21.17 2.30
C TRP A 76 4.32 -20.20 1.29
N SER A 77 4.22 -20.59 0.02
CA SER A 77 4.48 -19.69 -1.09
C SER A 77 3.60 -19.95 -2.28
N TYR A 78 3.33 -18.86 -3.00
CA TYR A 78 2.58 -18.88 -4.24
C TYR A 78 3.43 -18.28 -5.36
N GLU A 79 3.64 -19.05 -6.43
CA GLU A 79 4.31 -18.56 -7.64
C GLU A 79 3.28 -17.87 -8.54
N SER A 80 3.35 -16.54 -8.65
CA SER A 80 2.44 -15.77 -9.52
C SER A 80 2.74 -15.97 -11.01
N GLY A 81 3.85 -16.64 -11.36
CA GLY A 81 4.31 -16.93 -12.73
C GLY A 81 4.80 -15.71 -13.53
N VAL A 82 4.36 -14.51 -13.14
CA VAL A 82 4.70 -13.22 -13.75
C VAL A 82 5.18 -12.23 -12.70
N ARG A 83 6.05 -11.32 -13.14
CA ARG A 83 6.64 -10.29 -12.28
C ARG A 83 5.54 -9.47 -11.62
N SER A 84 5.64 -9.33 -10.31
CA SER A 84 4.83 -8.42 -9.51
C SER A 84 5.75 -7.48 -8.74
N ARG A 85 5.35 -6.22 -8.62
CA ARG A 85 6.06 -5.20 -7.85
C ARG A 85 5.21 -4.64 -6.70
N ALA A 86 4.01 -5.19 -6.53
CA ALA A 86 3.01 -4.67 -5.62
C ALA A 86 3.31 -5.04 -4.17
N THR A 87 2.95 -4.13 -3.26
CA THR A 87 2.77 -4.45 -1.85
C THR A 87 1.56 -5.40 -1.71
N PRO A 88 1.68 -6.53 -1.00
CA PRO A 88 0.53 -7.40 -0.72
C PRO A 88 -0.54 -6.68 0.11
N ALA A 89 -1.82 -6.90 -0.17
CA ALA A 89 -2.90 -6.54 0.75
C ALA A 89 -3.49 -7.80 1.37
N VAL A 90 -3.92 -7.71 2.63
CA VAL A 90 -4.53 -8.82 3.36
C VAL A 90 -5.92 -8.41 3.82
N GLY A 91 -6.91 -9.29 3.62
CA GLY A 91 -8.28 -9.08 4.04
C GLY A 91 -9.17 -10.24 3.62
N ASP A 92 -10.31 -10.41 4.29
CA ASP A 92 -11.31 -11.44 3.96
C ASP A 92 -10.73 -12.87 3.86
N GLY A 93 -9.72 -13.17 4.69
CA GLY A 93 -9.02 -14.46 4.69
C GLY A 93 -8.13 -14.72 3.47
N ALA A 94 -7.80 -13.71 2.66
CA ALA A 94 -6.90 -13.83 1.52
C ALA A 94 -5.78 -12.79 1.51
N VAL A 95 -4.76 -13.08 0.72
CA VAL A 95 -3.69 -12.15 0.33
C VAL A 95 -3.84 -11.82 -1.15
N PHE A 96 -3.80 -10.52 -1.46
CA PHE A 96 -3.99 -9.98 -2.79
C PHE A 96 -2.69 -9.33 -3.30
N VAL A 97 -2.31 -9.66 -4.53
CA VAL A 97 -1.18 -9.04 -5.23
C VAL A 97 -1.52 -8.82 -6.69
N THR A 98 -1.02 -7.74 -7.28
CA THR A 98 -1.19 -7.48 -8.73
C THR A 98 0.03 -7.88 -9.51
N SER A 99 -0.14 -8.52 -10.65
CA SER A 99 0.93 -8.89 -11.58
C SER A 99 0.58 -8.40 -13.00
N ASP A 100 1.46 -8.67 -13.96
CA ASP A 100 1.15 -8.41 -15.37
C ASP A 100 0.02 -9.31 -15.92
N ALA A 101 -0.34 -10.41 -15.23
CA ALA A 101 -1.46 -11.26 -15.58
C ALA A 101 -2.78 -10.80 -14.94
N GLY A 102 -2.69 -10.09 -13.81
CA GLY A 102 -3.81 -9.40 -13.18
C GLY A 102 -3.79 -9.45 -11.67
N VAL A 103 -4.96 -9.47 -11.04
CA VAL A 103 -5.10 -9.49 -9.58
C VAL A 103 -5.20 -10.93 -9.11
N HIS A 104 -4.20 -11.39 -8.37
CA HIS A 104 -4.19 -12.70 -7.75
C HIS A 104 -4.74 -12.60 -6.33
N ALA A 105 -5.59 -13.55 -5.96
CA ALA A 105 -6.00 -13.77 -4.58
C ALA A 105 -5.61 -15.18 -4.16
N VAL A 106 -4.94 -15.30 -3.02
CA VAL A 106 -4.54 -16.58 -2.44
C VAL A 106 -5.07 -16.71 -1.02
N GLU A 107 -5.42 -17.91 -0.61
CA GLU A 107 -5.84 -18.23 0.76
C GLU A 107 -4.77 -17.82 1.77
N LEU A 108 -5.17 -17.10 2.82
CA LEU A 108 -4.25 -16.56 3.83
C LEU A 108 -3.44 -17.64 4.55
N GLU A 109 -4.08 -18.76 4.85
CA GLU A 109 -3.51 -19.85 5.65
C GLU A 109 -2.67 -20.83 4.83
N THR A 110 -3.05 -21.07 3.57
CA THR A 110 -2.48 -22.16 2.76
C THR A 110 -1.67 -21.67 1.57
N GLY A 111 -1.86 -20.42 1.13
CA GLY A 111 -1.28 -19.91 -0.11
C GLY A 111 -1.88 -20.51 -1.38
N GLU A 112 -2.98 -21.27 -1.27
CA GLU A 112 -3.68 -21.82 -2.43
C GLU A 112 -4.39 -20.72 -3.21
N GLU A 113 -4.37 -20.81 -4.54
CA GLU A 113 -5.03 -19.84 -5.41
C GLU A 113 -6.55 -19.88 -5.20
N ARG A 114 -7.14 -18.72 -4.84
CA ARG A 114 -8.58 -18.51 -4.88
C ARG A 114 -9.04 -18.17 -6.29
N PHE A 115 -8.41 -17.15 -6.88
CA PHE A 115 -8.67 -16.71 -8.25
C PHE A 115 -7.53 -15.86 -8.81
N VAL A 116 -7.55 -15.68 -10.13
CA VAL A 116 -6.81 -14.64 -10.84
C VAL A 116 -7.81 -13.85 -11.71
N SER A 117 -7.94 -12.55 -11.45
CA SER A 117 -8.82 -11.65 -12.20
C SER A 117 -8.02 -10.86 -13.22
N ASP A 118 -8.44 -10.92 -14.48
CA ASP A 118 -7.83 -10.19 -15.61
C ASP A 118 -8.45 -8.78 -15.81
N ALA A 119 -9.35 -8.36 -14.91
CA ALA A 119 -10.01 -7.06 -14.94
C ALA A 119 -9.01 -5.88 -14.89
N VAL A 120 -7.85 -6.10 -14.28
CA VAL A 120 -6.71 -5.18 -14.23
C VAL A 120 -5.52 -5.95 -14.79
N SER A 121 -4.72 -5.34 -15.68
CA SER A 121 -3.63 -6.05 -16.38
C SER A 121 -2.29 -5.34 -16.26
N HIS A 122 -1.86 -4.99 -15.05
CA HIS A 122 -0.54 -4.36 -14.82
C HIS A 122 0.05 -4.71 -13.44
N GLY A 123 1.29 -5.20 -13.42
CA GLY A 123 1.98 -5.61 -12.18
C GLY A 123 2.45 -4.49 -11.27
N TRP A 124 2.00 -3.25 -11.53
CA TRP A 124 2.29 -2.06 -10.72
C TRP A 124 1.05 -1.58 -9.95
N GLY A 125 -0.08 -2.27 -10.13
CA GLY A 125 -1.32 -2.01 -9.41
C GLY A 125 -1.09 -1.97 -7.90
N SER A 126 -1.77 -1.04 -7.23
CA SER A 126 -1.83 -1.01 -5.78
C SER A 126 -3.21 -1.47 -5.36
N VAL A 127 -3.27 -2.37 -4.39
CA VAL A 127 -4.52 -2.98 -3.90
C VAL A 127 -4.75 -2.57 -2.46
N ALA A 128 -6.00 -2.21 -2.13
CA ALA A 128 -6.51 -2.11 -0.77
C ALA A 128 -7.70 -3.05 -0.61
N VAL A 129 -7.89 -3.64 0.56
CA VAL A 129 -8.99 -4.59 0.81
C VAL A 129 -9.80 -4.09 2.00
N ALA A 130 -11.11 -4.03 1.86
CA ALA A 130 -12.05 -3.72 2.94
C ALA A 130 -13.44 -4.29 2.64
N ASP A 131 -14.08 -4.83 3.67
CA ASP A 131 -15.49 -5.23 3.67
C ASP A 131 -15.90 -6.08 2.45
N GLY A 132 -15.15 -7.16 2.18
CA GLY A 132 -15.44 -8.04 1.05
C GLY A 132 -14.99 -7.49 -0.31
N THR A 133 -14.29 -6.35 -0.38
CA THR A 133 -13.94 -5.65 -1.64
C THR A 133 -12.44 -5.41 -1.77
N ALA A 134 -11.87 -5.76 -2.92
CA ALA A 134 -10.51 -5.39 -3.30
C ALA A 134 -10.53 -4.20 -4.28
N TYR A 135 -9.94 -3.08 -3.87
CA TYR A 135 -9.86 -1.84 -4.64
C TYR A 135 -8.50 -1.74 -5.31
N VAL A 136 -8.48 -1.73 -6.65
CA VAL A 136 -7.25 -1.83 -7.44
C VAL A 136 -7.14 -0.68 -8.42
N VAL A 137 -6.06 0.09 -8.32
CA VAL A 137 -5.74 1.15 -9.28
C VAL A 137 -5.00 0.56 -10.48
N ASP A 138 -5.58 0.70 -11.68
CA ASP A 138 -4.92 0.39 -12.94
C ASP A 138 -4.18 1.62 -13.48
N TYR A 139 -2.87 1.47 -13.60
CA TYR A 139 -1.94 2.52 -13.99
C TYR A 139 -1.91 2.78 -15.49
N ARG A 140 -2.36 1.83 -16.31
CA ARG A 140 -2.38 1.97 -17.77
C ARG A 140 -3.42 1.04 -18.37
N SER A 141 -4.68 1.45 -18.45
CA SER A 141 -5.60 0.72 -19.33
C SER A 141 -5.00 0.69 -20.75
N SER A 142 -4.77 -0.52 -21.28
CA SER A 142 -4.12 -0.78 -22.58
C SER A 142 -4.83 -0.09 -23.75
N ASP A 143 -6.07 0.32 -23.53
CA ASP A 143 -6.93 0.85 -24.59
C ASP A 143 -6.96 2.40 -24.64
N GLU A 144 -6.68 3.15 -23.55
CA GLU A 144 -7.06 4.59 -23.54
C GLU A 144 -6.21 5.59 -22.76
N ARG A 145 -5.06 5.23 -22.17
CA ARG A 145 -4.29 6.14 -21.26
C ARG A 145 -5.13 6.69 -20.08
N ARG A 146 -6.26 6.05 -19.76
CA ARG A 146 -7.12 6.41 -18.63
C ARG A 146 -6.74 5.57 -17.42
N TYR A 147 -6.63 6.21 -16.28
CA TYR A 147 -6.48 5.55 -14.99
C TYR A 147 -7.86 5.15 -14.49
N ARG A 148 -7.97 3.95 -13.94
CA ARG A 148 -9.22 3.44 -13.39
C ARG A 148 -8.99 2.84 -12.02
N LEU A 149 -9.97 3.00 -11.16
CA LEU A 149 -10.10 2.24 -9.93
C LEU A 149 -11.15 1.17 -10.14
N TYR A 150 -10.79 -0.08 -9.90
CA TYR A 150 -11.71 -1.22 -9.94
C TYR A 150 -12.02 -1.67 -8.52
N ALA A 151 -13.29 -1.92 -8.23
CA ALA A 151 -13.71 -2.65 -7.05
C ALA A 151 -14.05 -4.08 -7.45
N LEU A 152 -13.30 -5.03 -6.89
CA LEU A 152 -13.45 -6.46 -7.14
C LEU A 152 -14.05 -7.15 -5.93
N ASP A 153 -14.91 -8.14 -6.17
CA ASP A 153 -15.38 -9.04 -5.14
C ASP A 153 -14.23 -9.92 -4.62
N THR A 154 -14.00 -9.95 -3.31
CA THR A 154 -12.89 -10.74 -2.73
C THR A 154 -13.14 -12.24 -2.73
N ALA A 155 -14.37 -12.70 -3.01
CA ALA A 155 -14.69 -14.11 -3.11
C ALA A 155 -14.33 -14.72 -4.47
N ASP A 156 -14.53 -13.98 -5.57
CA ASP A 156 -14.40 -14.52 -6.93
C ASP A 156 -13.65 -13.63 -7.94
N GLY A 157 -13.26 -12.41 -7.54
CA GLY A 157 -12.52 -11.48 -8.39
C GLY A 157 -13.36 -10.77 -9.45
N SER A 158 -14.68 -10.91 -9.40
CA SER A 158 -15.60 -10.22 -10.32
C SER A 158 -15.62 -8.73 -10.06
N VAL A 159 -15.74 -7.94 -11.13
CA VAL A 159 -15.82 -6.47 -11.04
C VAL A 159 -17.20 -6.07 -10.52
N ARG A 160 -17.26 -5.43 -9.35
CA ARG A 160 -18.48 -4.81 -8.81
C ARG A 160 -18.76 -3.47 -9.48
N TRP A 161 -17.74 -2.62 -9.55
CA TRP A 161 -17.79 -1.35 -10.26
C TRP A 161 -16.39 -0.90 -10.70
N ALA A 162 -16.34 0.07 -11.60
CA ALA A 162 -15.11 0.74 -11.99
C ALA A 162 -15.36 2.25 -12.16
N ALA A 163 -14.42 3.06 -11.69
CA ALA A 163 -14.47 4.52 -11.76
C ALA A 163 -13.24 5.09 -12.46
N GLU A 164 -13.41 6.20 -13.18
CA GLU A 164 -12.29 6.93 -13.77
C GLU A 164 -11.53 7.69 -12.69
N THR A 165 -10.22 7.55 -12.69
CA THR A 165 -9.31 8.18 -11.72
C THR A 165 -8.20 8.91 -12.45
N GLY A 166 -7.32 9.55 -11.70
CA GLY A 166 -6.10 10.15 -12.19
C GLY A 166 -4.86 9.29 -11.95
N PRO A 167 -3.69 9.83 -12.31
CA PRO A 167 -2.41 9.18 -12.06
C PRO A 167 -2.11 9.14 -10.55
N ALA A 168 -2.69 8.21 -9.81
CA ALA A 168 -2.23 7.87 -8.47
C ALA A 168 -0.93 7.05 -8.57
N ARG A 169 -0.05 7.11 -7.56
CA ARG A 169 1.19 6.30 -7.45
C ARG A 169 1.24 5.39 -6.22
N GLY A 170 0.11 5.23 -5.53
CA GLY A 170 -0.03 4.39 -4.34
C GLY A 170 -1.43 3.77 -4.25
N PRO A 171 -1.67 2.92 -3.23
CA PRO A 171 -2.97 2.31 -3.01
C PRO A 171 -4.04 3.37 -2.72
N PRO A 172 -5.31 3.11 -3.06
CA PRO A 172 -6.40 3.91 -2.55
C PRO A 172 -6.48 3.74 -1.03
N VAL A 173 -6.99 4.75 -0.34
CA VAL A 173 -7.28 4.69 1.11
C VAL A 173 -8.75 4.36 1.28
N VAL A 174 -9.08 3.35 2.08
CA VAL A 174 -10.47 2.96 2.33
C VAL A 174 -10.78 3.17 3.80
N ALA A 175 -11.88 3.86 4.10
CA ALA A 175 -12.38 4.05 5.45
C ALA A 175 -13.89 4.32 5.45
N ASP A 176 -14.60 3.70 6.39
CA ASP A 176 -16.02 3.94 6.66
C ASP A 176 -16.91 3.97 5.39
N GLY A 177 -16.74 2.98 4.51
CA GLY A 177 -17.50 2.87 3.26
C GLY A 177 -17.13 3.89 2.19
N THR A 178 -16.02 4.62 2.35
CA THR A 178 -15.50 5.58 1.37
C THR A 178 -14.11 5.17 0.89
N VAL A 179 -13.89 5.26 -0.41
CA VAL A 179 -12.60 5.04 -1.07
C VAL A 179 -12.04 6.37 -1.53
N TYR A 180 -10.88 6.74 -1.01
CA TYR A 180 -10.15 7.95 -1.38
C TYR A 180 -9.06 7.64 -2.40
N ALA A 181 -9.10 8.34 -3.53
CA ALA A 181 -8.17 8.15 -4.63
C ALA A 181 -7.83 9.48 -5.33
N VAL A 182 -6.78 9.49 -6.15
CA VAL A 182 -6.44 10.64 -6.99
C VAL A 182 -7.32 10.65 -8.25
N GLY A 183 -7.92 11.79 -8.58
CA GLY A 183 -8.76 12.02 -9.75
C GLY A 183 -8.00 12.58 -10.97
N PRO A 184 -8.61 12.60 -12.17
CA PRO A 184 -7.96 12.91 -13.46
C PRO A 184 -7.20 14.24 -13.52
N ASN A 185 -7.60 15.22 -12.71
CA ASN A 185 -6.99 16.56 -12.65
C ASN A 185 -6.11 16.76 -11.41
N GLU A 186 -5.56 15.68 -10.86
CA GLU A 186 -4.84 15.67 -9.58
C GLU A 186 -5.73 16.17 -8.42
N THR A 187 -7.06 16.07 -8.58
CA THR A 187 -8.05 16.29 -7.52
C THR A 187 -8.09 15.09 -6.61
N MET A 188 -8.63 15.26 -5.41
CA MET A 188 -8.94 14.12 -4.54
C MET A 188 -10.37 13.69 -4.77
N LEU A 189 -10.58 12.39 -4.94
CA LEU A 189 -11.90 11.78 -5.06
C LEU A 189 -12.25 11.06 -3.76
N ALA A 190 -13.48 11.21 -3.33
CA ALA A 190 -14.14 10.29 -2.39
C ALA A 190 -15.17 9.51 -3.21
N LEU A 191 -15.02 8.19 -3.26
CA LEU A 191 -15.91 7.27 -3.95
C LEU A 191 -16.67 6.43 -2.93
N ASP A 192 -17.96 6.21 -3.16
CA ASP A 192 -18.74 5.26 -2.37
C ASP A 192 -18.25 3.83 -2.62
N ALA A 193 -18.04 3.08 -1.54
CA ALA A 193 -17.53 1.70 -1.59
C ALA A 193 -18.50 0.73 -2.29
N GLU A 194 -19.82 0.96 -2.18
CA GLU A 194 -20.83 0.04 -2.70
C GLU A 194 -21.01 0.20 -4.22
N ASP A 195 -21.04 1.44 -4.72
CA ASP A 195 -21.42 1.71 -6.12
C ASP A 195 -20.38 2.49 -6.95
N GLY A 196 -19.32 2.99 -6.33
CA GLY A 196 -18.26 3.73 -7.00
C GLY A 196 -18.65 5.17 -7.39
N SER A 197 -19.78 5.67 -6.90
CA SER A 197 -20.18 7.06 -7.12
C SER A 197 -19.17 8.02 -6.50
N ALA A 198 -18.65 8.94 -7.32
CA ALA A 198 -17.51 9.78 -6.95
C ALA A 198 -17.92 11.24 -6.73
N ARG A 199 -17.33 11.87 -5.71
CA ARG A 199 -17.32 13.32 -5.52
C ARG A 199 -15.90 13.84 -5.41
N GLU A 200 -15.64 15.03 -5.95
CA GLU A 200 -14.36 15.71 -5.76
C GLU A 200 -14.32 16.38 -4.37
N LEU A 201 -13.23 16.16 -3.66
CA LEU A 201 -12.90 16.90 -2.45
C LEU A 201 -12.09 18.16 -2.82
N PRO A 202 -12.23 19.24 -2.04
CA PRO A 202 -11.38 20.41 -2.20
C PRO A 202 -9.90 20.03 -2.03
N ASN A 203 -9.01 20.84 -2.63
CA ASN A 203 -7.55 20.70 -2.73
C ASN A 203 -7.02 20.04 -4.01
N ARG A 204 -6.10 20.75 -4.66
CA ARG A 204 -5.43 20.30 -5.89
C ARG A 204 -4.04 19.77 -5.53
N ARG A 205 -3.72 18.56 -6.01
CA ARG A 205 -2.44 17.84 -5.89
C ARG A 205 -2.14 17.22 -4.53
N ALA A 206 -3.10 16.52 -3.93
CA ALA A 206 -2.85 15.76 -2.72
C ALA A 206 -3.03 14.25 -2.97
N VAL A 207 -2.15 13.43 -2.41
CA VAL A 207 -2.22 11.97 -2.46
C VAL A 207 -2.72 11.45 -1.11
N PRO A 208 -3.84 10.73 -1.04
CA PRO A 208 -4.30 10.13 0.21
C PRO A 208 -3.31 9.05 0.65
N VAL A 209 -2.96 9.06 1.94
CA VAL A 209 -1.96 8.13 2.52
C VAL A 209 -2.50 7.34 3.69
N ALA A 210 -3.46 7.87 4.44
CA ALA A 210 -4.11 7.17 5.55
C ALA A 210 -5.45 7.84 5.89
N CYS A 211 -6.35 7.10 6.52
CA CYS A 211 -7.55 7.63 7.15
C CYS A 211 -7.74 6.96 8.50
N THR A 212 -8.11 7.70 9.54
CA THR A 212 -8.33 7.16 10.89
C THR A 212 -9.46 7.91 11.55
N GLY A 213 -10.56 7.20 11.81
CA GLY A 213 -11.83 7.83 12.15
C GLY A 213 -12.18 8.88 11.08
N ASP A 214 -12.59 10.07 11.53
CA ASP A 214 -13.01 11.16 10.64
C ASP A 214 -11.85 11.98 10.06
N VAL A 215 -10.59 11.52 10.16
CA VAL A 215 -9.42 12.29 9.68
C VAL A 215 -8.74 11.59 8.51
N LEU A 216 -8.76 12.25 7.35
CA LEU A 216 -8.04 11.86 6.14
C LEU A 216 -6.69 12.58 6.06
N TYR A 217 -5.62 11.79 5.95
CA TYR A 217 -4.27 12.27 5.78
C TYR A 217 -3.86 12.22 4.32
N VAL A 218 -3.32 13.33 3.82
CA VAL A 218 -2.89 13.45 2.44
C VAL A 218 -1.56 14.16 2.34
N THR A 219 -0.76 13.83 1.33
CA THR A 219 0.56 14.42 1.12
C THR A 219 0.63 15.21 -0.18
N ASN A 220 1.33 16.34 -0.15
CA ASN A 220 1.68 17.14 -1.34
C ASN A 220 3.04 17.80 -1.13
N GLY A 221 4.03 17.43 -1.97
CA GLY A 221 5.34 18.12 -2.02
C GLY A 221 6.03 18.30 -0.67
N GLY A 222 6.12 17.22 0.13
CA GLY A 222 6.72 17.26 1.47
C GLY A 222 5.82 17.84 2.57
N THR A 223 4.58 18.21 2.27
CA THR A 223 3.62 18.64 3.29
C THR A 223 2.58 17.57 3.53
N LEU A 224 2.37 17.21 4.79
CA LEU A 224 1.24 16.43 5.28
C LEU A 224 0.08 17.37 5.59
N TYR A 225 -1.11 17.02 5.16
CA TYR A 225 -2.34 17.71 5.51
C TYR A 225 -3.30 16.71 6.16
N ALA A 226 -4.03 17.18 7.16
CA ALA A 226 -5.15 16.48 7.74
C ALA A 226 -6.45 17.18 7.32
N TYR A 227 -7.38 16.41 6.80
CA TYR A 227 -8.71 16.84 6.41
C TYR A 227 -9.75 16.08 7.20
N ASP A 228 -10.89 16.72 7.46
CA ASP A 228 -12.10 16.01 7.86
C ASP A 228 -12.55 15.13 6.69
N ALA A 229 -12.62 13.83 6.91
CA ALA A 229 -12.87 12.82 5.89
C ALA A 229 -14.30 12.93 5.30
N THR A 230 -15.25 13.44 6.09
CA THR A 230 -16.65 13.61 5.71
C THR A 230 -16.84 14.87 4.86
N THR A 231 -16.35 16.00 5.33
CA THR A 231 -16.60 17.32 4.74
C THR A 231 -15.53 17.74 3.74
N GLY A 232 -14.31 17.20 3.87
CA GLY A 232 -13.11 17.66 3.15
C GLY A 232 -12.52 18.96 3.70
N GLU A 233 -12.98 19.44 4.87
CA GLU A 233 -12.45 20.66 5.48
C GLU A 233 -11.03 20.44 6.03
N GLY A 234 -10.14 21.40 5.83
CA GLY A 234 -8.76 21.31 6.33
C GLY A 234 -8.70 21.48 7.84
N LEU A 235 -8.16 20.48 8.53
CA LEU A 235 -7.98 20.50 9.98
C LEU A 235 -6.63 21.14 10.36
N TRP A 236 -5.55 20.65 9.75
CA TRP A 236 -4.19 21.15 9.97
C TRP A 236 -3.23 20.72 8.86
N SER A 237 -2.03 21.30 8.84
CA SER A 237 -0.94 20.92 7.93
C SER A 237 0.43 20.94 8.62
N TYR A 238 1.32 20.04 8.21
CA TYR A 238 2.71 19.94 8.66
C TYR A 238 3.65 19.85 7.45
N ALA A 239 4.55 20.82 7.28
CA ALA A 239 5.54 20.81 6.22
C ALA A 239 6.86 20.21 6.72
N THR A 240 7.38 19.19 6.02
CA THR A 240 8.70 18.64 6.34
C THR A 240 9.79 19.64 5.93
N PRO A 241 10.89 19.74 6.69
CA PRO A 241 12.04 20.56 6.32
C PRO A 241 12.59 20.25 4.92
N GLU A 242 13.12 21.26 4.22
CA GLU A 242 13.94 21.05 3.02
C GLU A 242 15.27 20.42 3.41
N VAL A 243 15.66 19.35 2.70
CA VAL A 243 16.97 18.72 2.90
C VAL A 243 17.76 18.79 1.61
N GLN A 244 18.99 19.27 1.72
CA GLN A 244 19.95 19.19 0.64
C GLN A 244 20.71 17.86 0.72
N VAL A 245 20.48 16.97 -0.24
CA VAL A 245 21.27 15.74 -0.42
C VAL A 245 22.14 15.90 -1.66
N SER A 246 23.42 16.20 -1.46
CA SER A 246 24.36 16.57 -2.53
C SER A 246 23.87 17.79 -3.35
N ASP A 247 23.71 17.66 -4.67
CA ASP A 247 23.29 18.76 -5.56
C ASP A 247 21.76 18.80 -5.77
N THR A 248 20.98 18.07 -4.97
CA THR A 248 19.52 17.99 -5.06
C THR A 248 18.87 18.44 -3.75
N VAL A 249 17.96 19.42 -3.82
CA VAL A 249 17.03 19.76 -2.72
C VAL A 249 15.87 18.78 -2.81
N ASN A 250 15.60 18.05 -1.73
CA ASN A 250 14.51 17.08 -1.66
C ASN A 250 13.59 17.40 -0.48
N GLN A 251 12.30 17.45 -0.75
CA GLN A 251 11.20 17.47 0.22
C GLN A 251 10.24 16.36 -0.17
N THR A 252 10.33 15.22 0.53
CA THR A 252 9.49 14.05 0.25
C THR A 252 9.06 13.42 1.56
N ILE A 253 7.77 13.05 1.62
CA ILE A 253 7.22 12.14 2.62
C ILE A 253 7.20 10.75 2.01
N HIS A 254 7.83 9.79 2.67
CA HIS A 254 7.94 8.38 2.27
C HIS A 254 6.83 7.51 2.88
N GLY A 255 6.32 7.88 4.06
CA GLY A 255 5.26 7.14 4.75
C GLY A 255 4.59 7.97 5.83
N VAL A 256 3.33 7.63 6.13
CA VAL A 256 2.52 8.26 7.17
C VAL A 256 1.78 7.17 7.94
N THR A 257 1.98 7.10 9.26
CA THR A 257 1.38 6.09 10.13
C THR A 257 0.65 6.76 11.29
N PRO A 258 -0.68 6.84 11.25
CA PRO A 258 -1.49 7.23 12.40
C PRO A 258 -1.45 6.16 13.50
N VAL A 259 -1.14 6.54 14.73
CA VAL A 259 -1.11 5.65 15.92
C VAL A 259 -1.58 6.44 17.14
N ASP A 260 -2.61 5.95 17.84
CA ASP A 260 -3.06 6.46 19.15
C ASP A 260 -3.21 7.99 19.25
N GLY A 261 -3.76 8.63 18.20
CA GLY A 261 -3.99 10.08 18.14
C GLY A 261 -2.76 10.91 17.73
N ALA A 262 -1.63 10.27 17.45
CA ALA A 262 -0.47 10.85 16.78
C ALA A 262 -0.32 10.32 15.35
N VAL A 263 0.51 11.00 14.56
CA VAL A 263 0.83 10.65 13.18
C VAL A 263 2.34 10.67 13.01
N TYR A 264 2.93 9.52 12.68
CA TYR A 264 4.35 9.44 12.38
C TYR A 264 4.58 9.63 10.89
N VAL A 265 5.50 10.52 10.54
CA VAL A 265 5.82 10.91 9.17
C VAL A 265 7.27 10.54 8.89
N ASP A 266 7.48 9.55 8.02
CA ASP A 266 8.80 9.22 7.48
C ASP A 266 9.08 10.16 6.29
N ALA A 267 10.11 10.98 6.42
CA ALA A 267 10.47 12.01 5.45
C ALA A 267 11.96 11.95 5.10
N ALA A 268 12.37 12.72 4.08
CA ALA A 268 13.75 12.71 3.60
C ALA A 268 14.81 13.08 4.66
N ASP A 269 14.45 13.85 5.70
CA ASP A 269 15.31 14.18 6.85
C ASP A 269 15.21 13.19 8.03
N GLY A 270 14.22 12.31 8.03
CA GLY A 270 14.01 11.34 9.10
C GLY A 270 12.54 11.22 9.51
N LEU A 271 12.35 10.63 10.70
CA LEU A 271 11.03 10.31 11.25
C LEU A 271 10.53 11.44 12.17
N HIS A 272 9.33 11.93 11.92
CA HIS A 272 8.68 13.01 12.70
C HIS A 272 7.39 12.51 13.34
N GLY A 273 7.10 12.92 14.58
CA GLY A 273 5.80 12.70 15.22
C GLY A 273 4.95 13.97 15.15
N VAL A 274 3.71 13.85 14.65
CA VAL A 274 2.74 14.93 14.48
C VAL A 274 1.43 14.54 15.17
N GLY A 275 1.21 15.04 16.37
CA GLY A 275 0.06 14.71 17.24
C GLY A 275 0.51 14.65 18.69
N PRO A 276 -0.42 14.75 19.66
CA PRO A 276 -0.30 15.74 20.72
C PRO A 276 0.96 15.50 21.56
N ALA A 277 1.90 16.43 21.47
CA ALA A 277 2.89 16.62 22.52
C ALA A 277 2.23 17.45 23.62
N GLU A 278 1.47 16.77 24.48
CA GLU A 278 0.72 17.30 25.65
C GLU A 278 -0.35 18.38 25.39
#